data_AF-A0A930IXY3-F1
#
_entry.id   AF-A0A930IXY3-F1
#
_cell.length_a   1.000
_cell.length_b   1.000
_cell.length_c   1.000
_cell.angle_alpha   90.00
_cell.angle_beta   90.00
_cell.angle_gamma   90.00
#
_symmetry.space_group_name_H-M   'P 1'
#
loop_
_entity.id
_entity.type
_entity.pdbx_description
1 polymer ?
#
loop_
_entity_poly.entity_id
_entity_poly.type
_entity_poly.pdbx_seq_one_letter_code
_entity_poly.pdbx_strand_id
1 'polypeptide(L)'
;MEEEIIQPISKEVLKSELTVDRLLRMTNKSHNEIYVITAKNAPNVMKEIGRLREIAFRNAGGGTGKSMDIDEFDTMDSCCRQLIVWNPDAEEIIGGYRYIFGSDW
;
A
#
# COMPACT_ATOMS: atom_id res chain seq x y z
N MET A 1 8.46 22.42 7.62
CA MET A 1 7.16 22.74 6.99
C MET A 1 6.70 21.45 6.34
N GLU A 2 5.45 21.05 6.55
CA GLU A 2 4.95 19.79 5.99
C GLU A 2 4.70 19.92 4.49
N GLU A 3 4.98 18.86 3.74
CA GLU A 3 4.63 18.74 2.33
C GLU A 3 3.15 18.42 2.17
N GLU A 4 2.57 18.89 1.06
CA GLU A 4 1.22 18.49 0.66
C GLU A 4 1.18 16.98 0.35
N ILE A 5 0.21 16.27 0.92
CA ILE A 5 0.00 14.85 0.63
C ILE A 5 -0.38 14.69 -0.84
N ILE A 6 0.19 13.70 -1.54
CA ILE A 6 -0.14 13.48 -2.94
C ILE A 6 -1.65 13.26 -3.15
N GLN A 7 -2.13 13.61 -4.33
CA GLN A 7 -3.51 13.29 -4.73
C GLN A 7 -3.68 11.77 -4.87
N PRO A 8 -4.90 11.24 -4.68
CA PRO A 8 -5.18 9.82 -4.86
C PRO A 8 -4.74 9.32 -6.23
N ILE A 9 -4.12 8.14 -6.26
CA ILE A 9 -3.80 7.46 -7.52
C ILE A 9 -5.12 7.05 -8.20
N SER A 10 -5.20 7.19 -9.53
CA SER A 10 -6.37 6.76 -10.30
C SER A 10 -6.71 5.29 -10.03
N LYS A 11 -8.01 5.03 -9.82
CA LYS A 11 -8.53 3.68 -9.54
C LYS A 11 -8.21 2.70 -10.66
N GLU A 12 -8.25 3.16 -11.90
CA GLU A 12 -7.88 2.36 -13.08
C GLU A 12 -6.41 1.92 -13.03
N VAL A 13 -5.51 2.83 -12.62
CA VAL A 13 -4.09 2.52 -12.45
C VAL A 13 -3.88 1.52 -11.31
N LEU A 14 -4.54 1.73 -10.17
CA LEU A 14 -4.46 0.80 -9.04
C LEU A 14 -4.93 -0.61 -9.45
N LYS A 15 -6.11 -0.72 -10.06
CA LYS A 15 -6.66 -2.00 -10.54
C LYS A 15 -5.74 -2.69 -11.57
N SER A 16 -5.05 -1.92 -12.42
CA SER A 16 -4.11 -2.48 -13.39
C SER A 16 -2.89 -3.18 -12.74
N GLU A 17 -2.57 -2.83 -11.50
CA GLU A 17 -1.50 -3.44 -10.71
C GLU A 17 -2.01 -4.47 -9.69
N LEU A 18 -3.32 -4.59 -9.48
CA LEU A 18 -3.93 -5.59 -8.59
C LEU A 18 -4.32 -6.86 -9.37
N THR A 19 -3.31 -7.49 -9.96
CA THR A 19 -3.48 -8.64 -10.86
C THR A 19 -3.62 -9.97 -10.09
N VAL A 20 -4.16 -10.99 -10.76
CA VAL A 20 -4.46 -12.30 -10.16
C VAL A 20 -3.20 -13.01 -9.62
N ASP A 21 -2.03 -12.83 -10.23
CA ASP A 21 -0.76 -13.38 -9.72
C ASP A 21 -0.32 -12.79 -8.37
N ARG A 22 -0.90 -11.66 -7.97
CA ARG A 22 -0.61 -10.95 -6.72
C ARG A 22 -1.70 -11.18 -5.67
N LEU A 23 -2.82 -11.78 -6.06
CA LEU A 23 -3.95 -12.10 -5.18
C LEU A 23 -3.55 -13.25 -4.26
N LEU A 24 -3.51 -13.00 -2.96
CA LEU A 24 -3.28 -14.02 -1.96
C LEU A 24 -4.54 -14.85 -1.71
N ARG A 25 -5.68 -14.17 -1.49
CA ARG A 25 -6.98 -14.79 -1.25
C ARG A 25 -8.10 -13.75 -1.22
N MET A 26 -9.34 -14.23 -1.27
CA MET A 26 -10.51 -13.45 -0.83
C MET A 26 -10.77 -13.62 0.67
N THR A 27 -11.42 -12.63 1.28
CA THR A 27 -11.93 -12.72 2.64
C THR A 27 -13.19 -13.59 2.71
N ASN A 28 -13.41 -14.26 3.84
CA ASN A 28 -14.62 -15.07 4.05
C ASN A 28 -15.88 -14.22 4.29
N LYS A 29 -15.70 -12.93 4.60
CA LYS A 29 -16.77 -11.97 4.88
C LYS A 29 -16.49 -10.67 4.11
N SER A 30 -17.54 -10.02 3.64
CA SER A 30 -17.49 -8.72 2.95
C SER A 30 -16.77 -8.70 1.60
N HIS A 31 -16.54 -9.86 0.96
CA HIS A 31 -16.03 -9.99 -0.41
C HIS A 31 -14.80 -9.10 -0.74
N ASN A 32 -13.90 -8.90 0.21
CA ASN A 32 -12.67 -8.16 -0.02
C ASN A 32 -11.59 -9.09 -0.57
N GLU A 33 -10.62 -8.48 -1.24
CA GLU A 33 -9.47 -9.18 -1.82
C GLU A 33 -8.22 -8.84 -1.01
N ILE A 34 -7.37 -9.84 -0.79
CA ILE A 34 -6.10 -9.67 -0.09
C ILE A 34 -4.98 -9.84 -1.11
N TYR A 35 -4.17 -8.81 -1.27
CA TYR A 35 -3.04 -8.80 -2.19
C TYR A 35 -1.71 -8.74 -1.44
N VAL A 36 -0.68 -9.34 -2.02
CA VAL A 36 0.71 -9.16 -1.59
C VAL A 36 1.49 -8.52 -2.73
N ILE A 37 1.99 -7.31 -2.50
CA ILE A 37 2.72 -6.53 -3.50
C ILE A 37 4.07 -6.05 -2.97
N THR A 38 4.91 -5.57 -3.87
CA THR A 38 6.15 -4.85 -3.57
C THR A 38 6.18 -3.55 -4.37
N ALA A 39 7.04 -2.61 -3.99
CA ALA A 39 7.23 -1.38 -4.78
C ALA A 39 7.68 -1.66 -6.23
N LYS A 40 8.34 -2.80 -6.47
CA LYS A 40 8.83 -3.20 -7.79
C LYS A 40 7.70 -3.71 -8.70
N ASN A 41 6.77 -4.50 -8.17
CA ASN A 41 5.71 -5.09 -9.01
C ASN A 41 4.47 -4.19 -9.12
N ALA A 42 4.18 -3.36 -8.11
CA ALA A 42 3.02 -2.48 -8.06
C ALA A 42 3.41 -1.08 -7.57
N PRO A 43 4.18 -0.31 -8.37
CA PRO A 43 4.72 0.99 -7.95
C PRO A 43 3.65 2.03 -7.66
N ASN A 44 2.51 2.01 -8.35
CA ASN A 44 1.43 2.97 -8.10
C ASN A 44 0.58 2.56 -6.88
N VAL A 45 0.35 1.27 -6.67
CA VAL A 45 -0.25 0.76 -5.42
C VAL A 45 0.63 1.10 -4.23
N MET A 46 1.96 1.00 -4.36
CA MET A 46 2.89 1.41 -3.30
C MET A 46 2.79 2.91 -2.96
N LYS A 47 2.67 3.79 -3.97
CA LYS A 47 2.44 5.23 -3.76
C LYS A 47 1.13 5.48 -3.02
N GLU A 48 0.07 4.77 -3.37
CA GLU A 48 -1.22 4.89 -2.69
C GLU A 48 -1.16 4.40 -1.24
N ILE A 49 -0.44 3.31 -0.96
CA ILE A 49 -0.16 2.86 0.42
C ILE A 49 0.57 3.95 1.20
N GLY A 50 1.62 4.56 0.62
CA GLY A 50 2.36 5.65 1.26
C GLY A 50 1.48 6.88 1.54
N ARG A 51 0.59 7.24 0.61
CA ARG A 51 -0.41 8.30 0.78
C ARG A 51 -1.33 8.01 1.97
N LEU A 52 -1.87 6.79 2.03
CA LEU A 52 -2.80 6.36 3.09
C LEU A 52 -2.12 6.27 4.46
N ARG A 53 -0.87 5.79 4.52
CA ARG A 53 -0.05 5.80 5.74
C ARG A 53 0.15 7.22 6.26
N GLU A 54 0.57 8.14 5.39
CA GLU A 54 0.78 9.54 5.80
C GLU A 54 -0.53 10.16 6.30
N ILE A 55 -1.66 9.94 5.64
CA ILE A 55 -2.99 10.41 6.10
C ILE A 55 -3.32 9.85 7.49
N ALA A 56 -3.09 8.55 7.70
CA ALA A 56 -3.44 7.88 8.95
C ALA A 56 -2.58 8.37 10.14
N PHE A 57 -1.29 8.62 9.91
CA PHE A 57 -0.35 8.92 11.00
C PHE A 57 -0.08 10.41 11.21
N ARG A 58 -0.18 11.27 10.17
CA ARG A 58 0.12 12.71 10.28
C ARG A 58 -0.71 13.41 11.33
N ASN A 59 -2.04 13.22 11.29
CA ASN A 59 -2.96 13.87 12.25
C ASN A 59 -2.74 13.38 13.70
N ALA A 60 -2.13 12.21 13.88
CA ALA A 60 -1.78 11.66 15.18
C ALA A 60 -0.36 12.02 15.65
N GLY A 61 0.38 12.84 14.89
CA GLY A 61 1.77 13.23 15.18
C GLY A 61 2.81 12.15 14.88
N GLY A 62 2.43 11.05 14.23
CA GLY A 62 3.32 9.96 13.83
C GLY A 62 3.68 9.95 12.34
N GLY A 63 3.20 10.93 11.56
CA GLY A 63 3.48 11.03 10.13
C GLY A 63 4.92 11.49 9.84
N THR A 64 5.34 11.33 8.60
CA THR A 64 6.68 11.73 8.15
C THR A 64 6.80 13.23 7.87
N GLY A 65 5.66 13.90 7.66
CA GLY A 65 5.59 15.28 7.18
C GLY A 65 5.91 15.43 5.69
N LYS A 66 6.17 14.33 4.98
CA LYS A 66 6.41 14.26 3.53
C LYS A 66 5.11 14.01 2.76
N SER A 67 5.12 14.22 1.45
CA SER A 67 3.96 14.01 0.58
C SER A 67 3.38 12.58 0.58
N MET A 68 4.18 11.58 0.98
CA MET A 68 3.75 10.21 1.25
C MET A 68 4.74 9.51 2.21
N ASP A 69 4.25 8.55 2.97
CA ASP A 69 5.06 7.74 3.88
C ASP A 69 5.59 6.48 3.17
N ILE A 70 6.72 6.67 2.47
CA ILE A 70 7.54 5.61 1.87
C ILE A 70 8.98 5.80 2.34
N ASP A 71 9.60 4.73 2.79
CA ASP A 71 11.00 4.71 3.26
C ASP A 71 11.88 3.75 2.44
N GLU A 72 13.15 3.62 2.87
CA GLU A 72 14.13 2.75 2.20
C GLU A 72 13.72 1.27 2.25
N PHE A 73 13.04 0.82 3.31
CA PHE A 73 12.60 -0.57 3.45
C PHE A 73 11.53 -0.92 2.44
N ASP A 74 10.73 0.06 2.01
CA ASP A 74 9.70 -0.13 1.00
C ASP A 74 10.28 -0.26 -0.43
N THR A 75 11.50 0.22 -0.68
CA THR A 75 12.06 0.37 -2.04
C THR A 75 13.41 -0.32 -2.29
N MET A 76 14.07 -0.82 -1.24
CA MET A 76 15.33 -1.57 -1.33
C MET A 76 15.20 -2.86 -2.16
N ASP A 77 16.32 -3.54 -2.44
CA ASP A 77 16.28 -4.71 -3.31
C ASP A 77 15.46 -5.87 -2.74
N SER A 78 15.66 -6.17 -1.45
CA SER A 78 14.84 -7.06 -0.63
C SER A 78 13.70 -6.31 0.06
N CYS A 79 13.02 -5.42 -0.66
CA CYS A 79 11.97 -4.56 -0.09
C CYS A 79 10.89 -5.35 0.67
N CYS A 80 10.37 -4.68 1.70
CA CYS A 80 9.21 -5.13 2.43
C CYS A 80 8.04 -5.40 1.48
N ARG A 81 7.37 -6.51 1.74
CA ARG A 81 6.09 -6.86 1.12
C ARG A 81 4.98 -6.08 1.81
N GLN A 82 4.02 -5.64 1.01
CA GLN A 82 2.80 -5.00 1.51
C GLN A 82 1.65 -5.98 1.34
N LEU A 83 1.08 -6.40 2.47
CA LEU A 83 -0.16 -7.16 2.54
C LEU A 83 -1.30 -6.15 2.63
N ILE A 84 -2.13 -6.04 1.61
CA ILE A 84 -3.22 -5.05 1.58
C ILE A 84 -4.58 -5.73 1.46
N VAL A 85 -5.60 -5.07 2.02
CA VAL A 85 -7.01 -5.42 1.85
C VAL A 85 -7.63 -4.43 0.88
N TRP A 86 -8.03 -4.93 -0.28
CA TRP A 86 -8.73 -4.20 -1.33
C TRP A 86 -10.23 -4.45 -1.23
N ASN A 87 -11.01 -3.37 -1.20
CA ASN A 87 -12.45 -3.40 -1.32
C ASN A 87 -12.84 -3.18 -2.79
N PRO A 88 -13.33 -4.21 -3.51
CA PRO A 88 -13.66 -4.08 -4.93
C PRO A 88 -14.89 -3.20 -5.19
N ASP A 89 -15.82 -3.07 -4.23
CA ASP A 89 -17.02 -2.23 -4.37
C ASP A 89 -16.68 -0.74 -4.26
N ALA A 90 -15.80 -0.39 -3.33
CA ALA A 90 -15.32 0.99 -3.15
C ALA A 90 -14.18 1.35 -4.11
N GLU A 91 -13.48 0.34 -4.62
CA GLU A 91 -12.21 0.45 -5.33
C GLU A 91 -11.14 1.18 -4.49
N GLU A 92 -10.98 0.73 -3.25
CA GLU A 92 -10.10 1.36 -2.24
C GLU A 92 -9.32 0.34 -1.42
N ILE A 93 -8.12 0.73 -0.99
CA ILE A 93 -7.36 0.02 0.03
C ILE A 93 -7.90 0.39 1.40
N ILE A 94 -8.46 -0.58 2.11
CA ILE A 94 -9.13 -0.36 3.41
C ILE A 94 -8.28 -0.79 4.61
N GLY A 95 -7.10 -1.35 4.36
CA GLY A 95 -6.16 -1.73 5.40
C GLY A 95 -4.94 -2.42 4.84
N GLY A 96 -3.91 -2.57 5.66
CA GLY A 96 -2.72 -3.31 5.27
C GLY A 96 -1.69 -3.45 6.37
N TYR A 97 -0.72 -4.31 6.09
CA TYR A 97 0.47 -4.56 6.91
C TYR A 97 1.70 -4.60 6.01
N ARG A 98 2.82 -4.14 6.58
CA ARG A 98 4.14 -4.28 5.99
C ARG A 98 4.88 -5.44 6.66
N TYR A 99 5.54 -6.29 5.88
CA TYR A 99 6.36 -7.36 6.43
C TYR A 99 7.56 -7.70 5.54
N ILE A 100 8.57 -8.31 6.15
CA ILE A 100 9.73 -8.90 5.48
C ILE A 100 9.97 -10.28 6.10
N PHE A 101 10.45 -11.26 5.34
CA PHE A 101 10.83 -12.54 5.93
C PHE A 101 12.14 -12.38 6.68
N GLY A 102 12.29 -13.05 7.83
CA GLY A 102 13.50 -12.95 8.65
C GLY A 102 14.77 -13.44 7.94
N SER A 103 14.64 -14.29 6.91
CA SER A 103 15.74 -14.70 6.02
C SER A 103 16.19 -13.62 5.04
N ASP A 104 15.37 -12.59 4.84
CA ASP A 104 15.58 -11.52 3.85
C ASP A 104 16.07 -10.22 4.53
N TRP A 105 16.32 -10.27 5.85
CA TRP A 105 16.96 -9.24 6.67
C TRP A 105 18.47 -9.48 6.71
#